data_AF-R7M6P2-F1
#
_entry.id   AF-R7M6P2-F1
#
_cell.length_a   1.000
_cell.length_b   1.000
_cell.length_c   1.000
_cell.angle_alpha   90.00
_cell.angle_beta   90.00
_cell.angle_gamma   90.00
#
_symmetry.space_group_name_H-M   'P 1'
#
loop_
_entity.id
_entity.type
_entity.pdbx_description
1 polymer ?
#
loop_
_entity_poly.entity_id
_entity_poly.type
_entity_poly.pdbx_seq_one_letter_code
_entity_poly.pdbx_strand_id
1 'polypeptide(L)'
;MVEEILKMYFEEHMKQKDIAEFFKVSSEYVSKVVRNDDRYPEEKQRRHQEAKLRKAKYNKEYLETYERKKDKSDKEDYEKLQALLDSDARQMSRHSFGISTDAFVKSNISVYKQDNDGNLILDDKIKTSYVLPKKYKRKVKRFYKEQVR
;
A
#
# COMPACT_ATOMS: atom_id res chain seq x y z
N MET A 1 -6.85 14.86 -57.06
CA MET A 1 -5.97 15.03 -55.89
C MET A 1 -6.74 15.13 -54.57
N VAL A 2 -7.50 16.20 -54.30
CA VAL A 2 -8.23 16.34 -53.01
C VAL A 2 -9.24 15.21 -52.79
N GLU A 3 -10.06 14.91 -53.80
CA GLU A 3 -11.05 13.81 -53.73
C GLU A 3 -10.38 12.44 -53.57
N GLU A 4 -9.24 12.20 -54.22
CA GLU A 4 -8.48 10.95 -54.09
C GLU A 4 -7.87 10.79 -52.70
N ILE A 5 -7.38 11.88 -52.10
CA ILE A 5 -6.90 11.91 -50.70
C ILE A 5 -8.05 11.53 -49.75
N LEU A 6 -9.25 12.08 -49.97
CA LEU A 6 -10.42 11.76 -49.15
C LEU A 6 -10.83 10.30 -49.34
N LYS A 7 -10.83 9.79 -50.59
CA LYS A 7 -11.12 8.39 -50.89
C LYS A 7 -10.16 7.44 -50.18
N MET A 8 -8.85 7.66 -50.29
CA MET A 8 -7.84 6.85 -49.61
C MET A 8 -7.97 6.90 -48.07
N TYR A 9 -8.38 8.04 -47.52
CA TYR A 9 -8.56 8.19 -46.08
C TYR A 9 -9.83 7.54 -45.54
N PHE A 10 -10.97 7.71 -46.22
CA PHE A 10 -12.28 7.28 -45.72
C PHE A 10 -12.70 5.89 -46.21
N GLU A 11 -12.37 5.51 -47.45
CA GLU A 11 -12.77 4.21 -48.03
C GLU A 11 -11.67 3.17 -47.83
N GLU A 12 -10.42 3.52 -48.15
CA GLU A 12 -9.27 2.59 -48.04
C GLU A 12 -8.63 2.59 -46.65
N HIS A 13 -9.12 3.46 -45.76
CA HIS A 13 -8.67 3.62 -44.39
C HIS A 13 -7.14 3.78 -44.21
N MET A 14 -6.44 4.30 -45.22
CA MET A 14 -4.99 4.52 -45.17
C MET A 14 -4.60 5.54 -44.10
N LYS A 15 -3.34 5.51 -43.64
CA LYS A 15 -2.83 6.54 -42.73
C LYS A 15 -2.46 7.78 -43.53
N GLN A 16 -2.61 8.94 -42.91
CA GLN A 16 -2.26 10.23 -43.53
C GLN A 16 -0.78 10.31 -43.95
N LYS A 17 0.12 9.61 -43.24
CA LYS A 17 1.54 9.50 -43.60
C LYS A 17 1.74 8.77 -44.93
N ASP A 18 1.07 7.63 -45.07
CA ASP A 18 1.16 6.78 -46.26
C ASP A 18 0.56 7.51 -47.48
N ILE A 19 -0.54 8.24 -47.29
CA ILE A 19 -1.16 9.09 -48.32
C ILE A 19 -0.21 10.24 -48.71
N ALA A 20 0.44 10.88 -47.74
CA ALA A 20 1.38 11.96 -48.00
C ALA A 20 2.59 11.48 -48.81
N GLU A 21 3.12 10.30 -48.48
CA GLU A 21 4.21 9.66 -49.22
C GLU A 21 3.80 9.28 -50.65
N PHE A 22 2.60 8.71 -50.82
CA PHE A 22 2.06 8.34 -52.14
C PHE A 22 1.93 9.54 -53.08
N PHE A 23 1.34 10.63 -52.61
CA PHE A 23 1.16 11.85 -53.42
C PHE A 23 2.39 12.78 -53.42
N LYS A 24 3.46 12.44 -52.68
CA LYS A 24 4.66 13.26 -52.48
C LYS A 24 4.33 14.69 -51.99
N VAL A 25 3.34 14.80 -51.11
CA VAL A 25 2.88 16.05 -50.50
C VAL A 25 3.25 16.09 -49.02
N SER A 26 3.20 17.27 -48.40
CA SER A 26 3.40 17.37 -46.96
C SER A 26 2.25 16.71 -46.19
N SER A 27 2.58 16.11 -45.03
CA SER A 27 1.59 15.51 -44.15
C SER A 27 0.56 16.51 -43.64
N GLU A 28 0.98 17.77 -43.50
CA GLU A 28 0.18 18.92 -43.11
C GLU A 28 -0.90 19.24 -44.16
N TYR A 29 -0.57 19.11 -45.45
CA TYR A 29 -1.54 19.32 -46.52
C TYR A 29 -2.65 18.27 -46.47
N VAL A 30 -2.28 16.99 -46.35
CA VAL A 30 -3.24 15.88 -46.20
C VAL A 30 -4.11 16.07 -44.95
N SER A 31 -3.50 16.47 -43.83
CA SER A 31 -4.22 16.73 -42.58
C SER A 31 -5.24 17.85 -42.74
N LYS A 32 -4.89 18.96 -43.40
CA LYS A 32 -5.82 20.08 -43.68
C LYS A 32 -6.99 19.63 -44.56
N VAL A 33 -6.71 18.90 -45.63
CA VAL A 33 -7.73 18.41 -46.57
C VAL A 33 -8.73 17.51 -45.86
N VAL A 34 -8.23 16.51 -45.12
CA VAL A 34 -9.08 15.55 -44.41
C VAL A 34 -9.91 16.21 -43.31
N ARG A 35 -9.33 17.18 -42.59
CA ARG A 35 -9.99 17.84 -41.46
C ARG A 35 -11.12 18.80 -41.86
N ASN A 36 -11.11 19.27 -43.10
CA ASN A 36 -12.16 20.12 -43.66
C ASN A 36 -13.39 19.33 -44.11
N ASP A 37 -13.32 18.00 -44.19
CA ASP A 37 -14.45 17.14 -44.55
C ASP A 37 -15.33 16.85 -43.34
N ASP A 38 -16.65 16.93 -43.53
CA ASP A 38 -17.64 16.75 -42.45
C ASP A 38 -17.63 15.34 -41.84
N ARG A 39 -17.15 14.33 -42.57
CA ARG A 39 -17.07 12.93 -42.10
C ARG A 39 -15.90 12.69 -41.14
N TYR A 40 -14.95 13.63 -41.06
CA TYR A 40 -13.72 13.46 -40.29
C TYR A 40 -13.93 13.19 -38.79
N PRO A 41 -14.83 13.88 -38.05
CA PRO A 41 -15.00 13.64 -36.63
C PRO A 41 -15.43 12.20 -36.32
N GLU A 42 -16.35 11.65 -37.13
CA GLU A 42 -16.86 10.29 -36.98
C GLU A 42 -15.77 9.25 -37.28
N GLU A 43 -15.07 9.38 -38.41
CA GLU A 43 -13.97 8.48 -38.77
C GLU A 43 -12.83 8.51 -37.75
N LYS A 44 -12.50 9.69 -37.23
CA LYS A 44 -11.51 9.86 -36.16
C LYS A 44 -11.92 9.09 -34.90
N GLN A 45 -13.19 9.19 -34.50
CA GLN A 45 -13.70 8.49 -33.33
C GLN A 45 -13.71 6.98 -33.55
N ARG A 46 -14.13 6.51 -34.72
CA ARG A 46 -14.11 5.09 -35.12
C ARG A 46 -12.69 4.51 -35.04
N ARG A 47 -11.72 5.16 -35.69
CA ARG A 47 -10.30 4.75 -35.65
C ARG A 47 -9.72 4.75 -34.23
N HIS A 48 -10.13 5.66 -33.37
CA HIS A 48 -9.72 5.68 -31.96
C HIS A 48 -10.24 4.46 -31.19
N GLN A 49 -11.51 4.10 -31.38
CA GLN A 49 -12.12 2.92 -30.75
C GLN A 49 -11.45 1.63 -31.24
N GLU A 50 -11.19 1.50 -32.54
CA GLU A 50 -10.48 0.34 -33.10
C GLU A 50 -9.04 0.22 -32.58
N ALA A 51 -8.33 1.33 -32.44
CA ALA A 51 -6.99 1.34 -31.85
C ALA A 51 -7.03 0.89 -30.37
N LYS A 52 -8.05 1.33 -29.61
CA LYS A 52 -8.24 0.91 -28.22
C LYS A 52 -8.53 -0.58 -28.11
N LEU A 53 -9.39 -1.13 -28.99
CA LEU A 53 -9.70 -2.56 -29.04
C LEU A 53 -8.48 -3.40 -29.41
N ARG A 54 -7.72 -2.99 -30.43
CA ARG A 54 -6.46 -3.67 -30.81
C ARG A 54 -5.45 -3.66 -29.67
N LYS A 55 -5.28 -2.52 -28.99
CA LYS A 55 -4.39 -2.42 -27.83
C LYS A 55 -4.84 -3.33 -26.68
N ALA A 56 -6.14 -3.40 -26.41
CA ALA A 56 -6.68 -4.29 -25.39
C ALA A 56 -6.42 -5.77 -25.73
N LYS A 57 -6.64 -6.17 -27.00
CA LYS A 57 -6.36 -7.52 -27.48
C LYS A 57 -4.86 -7.86 -27.37
N TYR A 58 -3.99 -6.98 -27.85
CA TYR A 58 -2.54 -7.15 -27.74
C TYR A 58 -2.08 -7.27 -26.28
N ASN A 59 -2.58 -6.41 -25.39
CA ASN A 59 -2.23 -6.47 -23.97
C ASN A 59 -2.70 -7.76 -23.32
N LYS A 60 -3.88 -8.28 -23.72
CA LYS A 60 -4.38 -9.56 -23.23
C LYS A 60 -3.47 -10.71 -23.66
N GLU A 61 -3.13 -10.79 -24.94
CA GLU A 61 -2.22 -11.82 -25.48
C GLU A 61 -0.82 -11.71 -24.87
N TYR A 62 -0.31 -10.49 -24.68
CA TYR A 62 0.95 -10.24 -24.00
C TYR A 62 0.90 -10.75 -22.56
N LEU A 63 -0.12 -10.41 -21.78
CA LEU A 63 -0.24 -10.85 -20.38
C LEU A 63 -0.43 -12.36 -20.24
N GLU A 64 -1.10 -13.02 -21.19
CA GLU A 64 -1.25 -14.48 -21.22
C GLU A 64 0.09 -15.19 -21.49
N THR A 65 0.91 -14.62 -22.37
CA THR A 65 2.22 -15.18 -22.76
C THR A 65 3.37 -14.69 -21.89
N TYR A 66 3.15 -13.64 -21.09
CA TYR A 66 4.17 -13.01 -20.28
C TYR A 66 4.52 -13.86 -19.07
N GLU A 67 5.63 -14.59 -19.18
CA GLU A 67 6.31 -15.16 -18.04
C GLU A 67 7.04 -14.07 -17.28
N ARG A 68 6.42 -13.56 -16.21
CA ARG A 68 7.13 -12.72 -15.25
C ARG A 68 8.29 -13.55 -14.69
N LYS A 69 9.53 -13.11 -14.92
CA LYS A 69 10.69 -13.59 -14.16
C LYS A 69 10.46 -13.25 -12.69
N LYS A 70 9.84 -14.18 -11.97
CA LYS A 70 9.67 -14.07 -10.53
C LYS A 70 11.02 -14.44 -9.95
N ASP A 71 11.94 -13.47 -9.94
CA ASP A 71 13.16 -13.64 -9.20
C ASP A 71 12.75 -13.98 -7.76
N LYS A 72 13.33 -15.04 -7.20
CA LYS A 72 12.95 -15.55 -5.86
C LYS A 72 13.05 -14.46 -4.79
N SER A 73 13.79 -13.37 -5.06
CA SER A 73 13.85 -12.14 -4.29
C SER A 73 12.48 -11.54 -4.00
N ASP A 74 11.54 -11.52 -4.95
CA ASP A 74 10.28 -10.78 -4.76
C ASP A 74 9.40 -11.36 -3.64
N LYS A 75 9.43 -12.68 -3.44
CA LYS A 75 8.65 -13.32 -2.38
C LYS A 75 9.34 -13.18 -1.02
N GLU A 76 10.64 -13.43 -0.97
CA GLU A 76 11.44 -13.28 0.26
C GLU A 76 11.46 -11.81 0.72
N ASP A 77 11.57 -10.86 -0.20
CA ASP A 77 11.59 -9.43 0.10
C ASP A 77 10.21 -8.91 0.49
N TYR A 78 9.14 -9.45 -0.09
CA TYR A 78 7.78 -9.19 0.36
C TYR A 78 7.54 -9.70 1.79
N GLU A 79 7.99 -10.90 2.11
CA GLU A 79 7.89 -11.48 3.46
C GLU A 79 8.72 -10.67 4.48
N LYS A 80 9.93 -10.24 4.10
CA LYS A 80 10.75 -9.33 4.92
C LYS A 80 10.06 -7.99 5.16
N LEU A 81 9.47 -7.39 4.12
CA LEU A 81 8.74 -6.13 4.24
C LEU A 81 7.54 -6.26 5.18
N GLN A 82 6.78 -7.35 5.05
CA GLN A 82 5.65 -7.62 5.93
C GLN A 82 6.09 -7.78 7.40
N ALA A 83 7.17 -8.51 7.65
CA ALA A 83 7.71 -8.68 8.99
C ALA A 83 8.21 -7.35 9.60
N LEU A 84 8.81 -6.48 8.78
CA LEU A 84 9.24 -5.15 9.20
C LEU A 84 8.04 -4.28 9.59
N LEU A 85 7.00 -4.23 8.75
CA LEU A 85 5.78 -3.46 9.03
C LEU A 85 5.09 -3.94 10.32
N ASP A 86 5.01 -5.26 10.55
CA ASP A 86 4.44 -5.81 11.77
C ASP A 86 5.27 -5.45 13.02
N SER A 87 6.60 -5.47 12.90
CA SER A 87 7.51 -5.04 13.96
C SER A 87 7.31 -3.57 14.28
N ASP A 88 7.33 -2.71 13.27
CA ASP A 88 7.16 -1.26 13.42
C ASP A 88 5.78 -0.93 14.00
N ALA A 89 4.73 -1.59 13.53
CA ALA A 89 3.39 -1.43 14.09
C ALA A 89 3.34 -1.82 15.58
N ARG A 90 4.04 -2.88 16.00
CA ARG A 90 4.12 -3.25 17.43
C ARG A 90 4.91 -2.24 18.25
N GLN A 91 6.00 -1.69 17.71
CA GLN A 91 6.83 -0.70 18.41
C GLN A 91 6.13 0.67 18.50
N MET A 92 5.46 1.09 17.43
CA MET A 92 4.78 2.37 17.31
C MET A 92 3.35 2.36 17.85
N SER A 93 2.74 1.17 18.03
CA SER A 93 1.50 1.03 18.79
C SER A 93 1.80 1.38 20.25
N ARG A 94 1.63 2.67 20.56
CA ARG A 94 1.71 3.19 21.91
C ARG A 94 0.74 2.37 22.74
N HIS A 95 1.27 1.63 23.72
CA HIS A 95 0.46 0.98 24.74
C HIS A 95 -0.30 2.11 25.47
N SER A 96 -1.53 2.39 25.02
CA SER A 96 -2.41 3.45 25.53
C SER A 96 -3.06 3.09 26.87
N PHE A 97 -2.52 2.10 27.56
CA PHE A 97 -2.91 1.81 28.92
C PHE A 97 -1.90 2.57 29.77
N GLY A 98 -2.39 3.49 30.62
CA GLY A 98 -1.55 4.22 31.55
C GLY A 98 -0.64 3.30 32.38
N ILE A 99 0.20 3.89 33.22
CA ILE A 99 1.12 3.13 34.08
C ILE A 99 0.43 1.93 34.75
N SER A 100 0.98 0.73 34.54
CA SER A 100 0.40 -0.48 35.12
C SER A 100 0.40 -0.39 36.64
N THR A 101 -0.53 -1.08 37.31
CA THR A 101 -0.59 -1.10 38.77
C THR A 101 0.75 -1.53 39.40
N ASP A 102 1.45 -2.50 38.80
CA ASP A 102 2.78 -2.94 39.24
C ASP A 102 3.84 -1.86 39.08
N ALA A 103 3.90 -1.20 37.92
CA ALA A 103 4.84 -0.10 37.69
C ALA A 103 4.57 1.05 38.64
N PHE A 104 3.30 1.39 38.88
CA PHE A 104 2.90 2.43 39.80
C PHE A 104 3.32 2.12 41.25
N VAL A 105 3.03 0.90 41.75
CA VAL A 105 3.40 0.48 43.11
C VAL A 105 4.92 0.44 43.28
N LYS A 106 5.67 -0.01 42.27
CA LYS A 106 7.14 -0.01 42.30
C LYS A 106 7.73 1.39 42.38
N SER A 107 7.19 2.34 41.61
CA SER A 107 7.62 3.75 41.67
C SER A 107 7.31 4.41 43.01
N ASN A 108 6.29 3.92 43.74
CA ASN A 108 5.85 4.46 45.03
C ASN A 108 6.04 3.44 46.15
N ILE A 109 7.13 2.68 46.18
CA ILE A 109 7.27 1.58 47.15
C ILE A 109 7.37 2.05 48.61
N SER A 110 7.83 3.28 48.84
CA SER A 110 8.05 3.85 50.18
C SER A 110 6.78 4.03 51.01
N VAL A 111 5.62 4.17 50.37
CA VAL A 111 4.33 4.36 51.06
C VAL A 111 3.68 3.05 51.49
N TYR A 112 4.29 1.91 51.13
CA TYR A 112 3.81 0.57 51.46
C TYR A 112 4.68 -0.09 52.53
N LYS A 113 4.03 -0.85 53.41
CA LYS A 113 4.65 -1.72 54.41
C LYS A 113 4.53 -3.18 53.98
N GLN A 114 5.51 -4.00 54.33
CA GLN A 114 5.41 -5.44 54.11
C GLN A 114 4.56 -6.10 55.18
N ASP A 115 3.65 -6.95 54.74
CA ASP A 115 2.91 -7.92 55.55
C ASP A 115 3.79 -9.13 55.86
N ASN A 116 3.40 -9.94 56.84
CA ASN A 116 4.07 -11.19 57.21
C ASN A 116 4.14 -12.18 56.04
N ASP A 117 3.15 -12.13 55.13
CA ASP A 117 3.10 -12.93 53.90
C ASP A 117 4.00 -12.38 52.77
N GLY A 118 4.70 -11.27 53.00
CA GLY A 118 5.53 -10.59 52.00
C GLY A 118 4.75 -9.75 50.98
N ASN A 119 3.46 -9.52 51.22
CA ASN A 119 2.60 -8.61 50.44
C ASN A 119 2.86 -7.14 50.83
N LEU A 120 2.50 -6.20 49.96
CA LEU A 120 2.58 -4.77 50.27
C LEU A 120 1.22 -4.24 50.69
N ILE A 121 1.16 -3.54 51.82
CA ILE A 121 -0.03 -2.89 52.38
C ILE A 121 0.26 -1.40 52.48
N LEU A 122 -0.65 -0.57 51.95
CA LEU A 122 -0.54 0.89 52.00
C LEU A 122 -0.64 1.36 53.46
N ASP A 123 0.13 2.37 53.85
CA ASP A 123 -0.01 2.98 55.18
C ASP A 123 -1.37 3.70 55.32
N ASP A 124 -2.19 3.25 56.27
CA ASP A 124 -3.52 3.80 56.55
C ASP A 124 -3.50 5.29 56.92
N LYS A 125 -2.35 5.84 57.32
CA LYS A 125 -2.18 7.27 57.61
C LYS A 125 -2.23 8.15 56.35
N ILE A 126 -2.06 7.56 55.17
CA ILE A 126 -2.00 8.30 53.91
C ILE A 126 -3.39 8.30 53.27
N LYS A 127 -3.97 9.49 53.07
CA LYS A 127 -5.20 9.64 52.28
C LYS A 127 -4.88 9.48 50.80
N THR A 128 -5.43 8.46 50.17
CA THR A 128 -5.15 8.09 48.77
C THR A 128 -6.42 8.09 47.92
N SER A 129 -6.26 8.26 46.61
CA SER A 129 -7.36 8.12 45.65
C SER A 129 -7.74 6.65 45.47
N TYR A 130 -8.97 6.38 45.01
CA TYR A 130 -9.49 5.03 44.78
C TYR A 130 -8.62 4.18 43.83
N VAL A 131 -7.85 4.83 42.95
CA VAL A 131 -6.97 4.18 41.96
C VAL A 131 -5.79 3.45 42.63
N LEU A 132 -5.45 3.80 43.88
CA LEU A 132 -4.33 3.22 44.60
C LEU A 132 -4.72 1.91 45.29
N PRO A 133 -4.05 0.78 44.98
CA PRO A 133 -4.35 -0.50 45.61
C PRO A 133 -3.92 -0.48 47.08
N LYS A 134 -4.88 -0.68 48.00
CA LYS A 134 -4.56 -0.77 49.43
C LYS A 134 -3.69 -1.98 49.78
N LYS A 135 -3.87 -3.08 49.05
CA LYS A 135 -3.08 -4.31 49.17
C LYS A 135 -2.56 -4.72 47.80
N TYR A 136 -1.27 -4.99 47.70
CA TYR A 136 -0.61 -5.44 46.48
C TYR A 136 0.10 -6.77 46.74
N LYS A 137 -0.34 -7.82 46.03
CA LYS A 137 0.26 -9.15 46.13
C LYS A 137 1.54 -9.20 45.30
N ARG A 138 2.70 -9.24 45.97
CA ARG A 138 3.98 -9.37 45.27
C ARG A 138 4.09 -10.77 44.67
N LYS A 139 4.34 -10.86 43.36
CA LYS A 139 4.76 -12.10 42.71
C LYS A 139 6.23 -12.36 43.02
N VAL A 140 6.55 -12.70 44.27
CA VAL A 140 7.90 -13.15 44.62
C VAL A 140 8.03 -14.59 44.14
N LYS A 141 8.79 -14.83 43.05
CA LYS A 141 9.31 -16.18 42.80
C LYS A 141 10.23 -16.50 43.97
N ARG A 142 9.84 -17.44 44.84
CA ARG A 142 10.70 -17.98 45.90
C ARG A 142 11.86 -18.72 45.22
N PHE A 143 12.91 -18.01 44.84
CA PHE A 143 14.15 -18.59 44.31
C PHE A 143 15.08 -19.09 45.42
N TYR A 144 14.60 -19.69 46.51
CA TYR A 144 15.49 -20.25 47.53
C TYR A 144 14.83 -21.45 48.22
N LYS A 145 15.01 -22.63 47.63
CA LYS A 145 14.98 -23.92 48.34
C LYS A 145 15.89 -25.00 47.72
N GLU A 146 16.55 -24.73 46.58
CA GLU A 146 17.38 -25.74 45.88
C GLU A 146 18.90 -25.57 46.04
N GLN A 147 19.39 -24.56 46.77
CA GLN A 147 20.83 -24.27 46.88
C GLN A 147 21.48 -24.70 48.22
N VAL A 148 20.76 -25.46 49.06
CA VAL A 148 21.35 -26.05 50.27
C VAL A 148 20.86 -27.48 50.40
N ARG A 149 21.54 -28.40 49.74
CA ARG A 149 21.55 -29.82 50.09
C ARG A 149 22.92 -30.40 49.85
#